data_AF-A0AAN8J2L5-F1
#
_entry.id   AF-A0AAN8J2L5-F1
#
_cell.length_a   1.000
_cell.length_b   1.000
_cell.length_c   1.000
_cell.angle_alpha   90.00
_cell.angle_beta   90.00
_cell.angle_gamma   90.00
#
_symmetry.space_group_name_H-M   'P 1'
#
loop_
_entity.id
_entity.type
_entity.pdbx_description
1 polymer ?
#
loop_
_entity_poly.entity_id
_entity_poly.type
_entity_poly.pdbx_seq_one_letter_code
_entity_poly.pdbx_strand_id
1 'polypeptide(L)'
;MLHSFMKFFYNNIIGLRLDTGERAMMCVRTMYHLELAKGLLPNIDLINASENTRTLVAYSGKDFLIETIISRELATSFTDNKGLICKDNDDTSEEKAMQETRDLFSSGTKTVSINFEEDGHFLQRDRARYIADAIEALLQNRT
;
A
#
# COMPACT_ATOMS: atom_id res chain seq x y z
N MET A 1 -4.01 -11.28 31.08
CA MET A 1 -3.17 -12.18 30.26
C MET A 1 -3.20 -11.83 28.78
N LEU A 2 -4.38 -11.73 28.15
CA LEU A 2 -4.49 -11.39 26.71
C LEU A 2 -3.81 -10.06 26.33
N HIS A 3 -4.06 -8.98 27.07
CA HIS A 3 -3.42 -7.67 26.80
C HIS A 3 -1.89 -7.69 26.91
N SER A 4 -1.35 -8.40 27.90
CA SER A 4 0.10 -8.54 28.09
C SER A 4 0.75 -9.34 26.96
N PHE A 5 0.08 -10.40 26.49
CA PHE A 5 0.50 -11.17 25.33
C PHE A 5 0.48 -10.33 24.04
N MET A 6 -0.59 -9.57 23.82
CA MET A 6 -0.72 -8.71 22.64
C MET A 6 0.34 -7.62 22.60
N LYS A 7 0.68 -7.01 23.74
CA LYS A 7 1.79 -6.06 23.84
C LYS A 7 3.13 -6.72 23.48
N PHE A 8 3.37 -7.95 23.96
CA PHE A 8 4.57 -8.69 23.62
C PHE A 8 4.67 -8.98 22.11
N PHE A 9 3.59 -9.48 21.50
CA PHE A 9 3.52 -9.79 20.07
C PHE A 9 3.77 -8.55 19.20
N TYR A 10 3.09 -7.43 19.48
CA TYR A 10 3.28 -6.18 18.73
C TYR A 10 4.70 -5.62 18.84
N ASN A 11 5.26 -5.60 20.06
CA ASN A 11 6.57 -4.97 20.27
C ASN A 11 7.73 -5.83 19.78
N ASN A 12 7.62 -7.17 19.85
CA ASN A 12 8.76 -8.06 19.59
C ASN A 12 8.65 -8.85 18.28
N ILE A 13 7.44 -9.09 17.77
CA ILE A 13 7.23 -9.83 16.51
C ILE A 13 6.90 -8.88 15.36
N ILE A 14 5.94 -7.96 15.57
CA ILE A 14 5.55 -6.99 14.53
C ILE A 14 6.54 -5.80 14.47
N GLY A 15 7.15 -5.45 15.60
CA GLY A 15 8.06 -4.30 15.72
C GLY A 15 7.34 -2.95 15.88
N LEU A 16 6.02 -2.96 16.11
CA LEU A 16 5.23 -1.76 16.39
C LEU A 16 5.23 -1.49 17.89
N ARG A 17 6.02 -0.51 18.33
CA ARG A 17 6.12 -0.14 19.76
C ARG A 17 4.81 0.45 20.27
N LEU A 18 4.14 -0.28 21.13
CA LEU A 18 2.95 0.13 21.86
C LEU A 18 3.21 0.14 23.37
N ASP A 19 2.63 1.14 24.04
CA ASP A 19 2.73 1.34 25.48
C ASP A 19 1.77 0.43 26.27
N THR A 20 0.61 0.09 25.70
CA THR A 20 -0.42 -0.74 26.35
C THR A 20 -0.99 -1.83 25.44
N GLY A 21 -1.44 -2.92 26.06
CA GLY A 21 -2.11 -4.03 25.35
C GLY A 21 -3.54 -3.71 24.90
N GLU A 22 -4.17 -2.66 25.44
CA GLU A 22 -5.45 -2.15 24.96
C GLU A 22 -5.30 -1.52 23.59
N ARG A 23 -4.28 -0.69 23.39
CA ARG A 23 -3.97 -0.12 22.07
C ARG A 23 -3.64 -1.20 21.04
N ALA A 24 -2.92 -2.24 21.44
CA ALA A 24 -2.67 -3.39 20.57
C ALA A 24 -3.98 -4.07 20.13
N MET A 25 -4.92 -4.27 21.05
CA MET A 25 -6.24 -4.81 20.73
C MET A 25 -7.05 -3.90 19.82
N MET A 26 -6.96 -2.57 19.99
CA MET A 26 -7.60 -1.63 19.09
C MET A 26 -7.02 -1.70 17.68
N CYS A 27 -5.69 -1.82 17.54
CA CYS A 27 -5.06 -2.04 16.24
C CYS A 27 -5.55 -3.34 15.57
N VAL A 28 -5.60 -4.45 16.30
CA VAL A 28 -6.15 -5.73 15.78
C VAL A 28 -7.60 -5.58 15.36
N ARG A 29 -8.42 -4.95 16.20
CA ARG A 29 -9.83 -4.72 15.89
C ARG A 29 -9.97 -3.89 14.61
N THR A 30 -9.18 -2.84 14.44
CA THR A 30 -9.20 -2.04 13.21
C THR A 30 -8.79 -2.88 11.99
N MET A 31 -7.69 -3.63 12.08
CA MET A 31 -7.25 -4.51 10.97
C MET A 31 -8.31 -5.54 10.59
N TYR A 32 -9.02 -6.11 11.57
CA TYR A 32 -10.12 -7.03 11.30
C TYR A 32 -11.26 -6.40 10.48
N HIS A 33 -11.54 -5.11 10.65
CA HIS A 33 -12.55 -4.41 9.86
C HIS A 33 -12.04 -3.91 8.50
N LEU A 34 -10.72 -3.89 8.31
CA LEU A 34 -10.05 -3.47 7.07
C LEU A 34 -9.56 -4.68 6.25
N GLU A 35 -10.03 -5.88 6.57
CA GLU A 35 -9.73 -7.07 5.78
C GLU A 35 -10.28 -6.94 4.36
N LEU A 36 -9.60 -7.55 3.39
CA LEU A 36 -9.85 -7.33 1.97
C LEU A 36 -11.32 -7.60 1.58
N ALA A 37 -11.84 -8.77 1.92
CA ALA A 37 -13.09 -9.29 1.39
C ALA A 37 -14.32 -8.48 1.84
N LYS A 38 -14.49 -8.22 3.14
CA LYS A 38 -15.67 -7.49 3.66
C LYS A 38 -15.37 -6.03 3.99
N GLY A 39 -14.11 -5.69 4.27
CA GLY A 39 -13.71 -4.34 4.64
C GLY A 39 -13.43 -3.47 3.42
N LEU A 40 -12.52 -3.91 2.55
CA LEU A 40 -12.02 -3.06 1.45
C LEU A 40 -12.85 -3.17 0.17
N LEU A 41 -13.17 -4.38 -0.31
CA LEU A 41 -13.82 -4.58 -1.61
C LEU A 41 -15.10 -3.73 -1.81
N PRO A 42 -16.05 -3.64 -0.84
CA PRO A 42 -17.24 -2.81 -1.02
C PRO A 42 -16.94 -1.32 -1.22
N ASN A 43 -15.83 -0.82 -0.66
CA ASN A 43 -15.41 0.56 -0.83
C ASN A 43 -14.68 0.78 -2.17
N ILE A 44 -14.01 -0.26 -2.68
CA ILE A 44 -13.33 -0.22 -3.98
C ILE A 44 -14.35 -0.12 -5.11
N ASP A 45 -15.51 -0.76 -4.99
CA ASP A 45 -16.60 -0.61 -5.96
C ASP A 45 -17.06 0.86 -6.08
N LEU A 46 -17.13 1.59 -4.96
CA LEU A 46 -17.44 3.02 -4.95
C LEU A 46 -16.34 3.85 -5.62
N ILE A 47 -15.08 3.50 -5.40
CA ILE A 47 -13.92 4.14 -6.07
C ILE A 47 -13.96 3.87 -7.58
N ASN A 48 -14.25 2.63 -7.99
CA ASN A 48 -14.35 2.23 -9.39
C ASN A 48 -15.46 3.00 -10.11
N ALA A 49 -16.62 3.21 -9.46
CA ALA A 49 -17.73 3.99 -10.00
C ALA A 49 -17.46 5.51 -10.12
N SER A 50 -16.49 6.05 -9.37
CA SER A 50 -16.14 7.48 -9.43
C SER A 50 -15.34 7.83 -10.68
N GLU A 51 -15.72 8.87 -11.42
CA GLU A 51 -14.98 9.30 -12.62
C GLU A 51 -13.66 10.02 -12.29
N ASN A 52 -13.58 10.66 -11.12
CA ASN A 52 -12.51 11.61 -10.79
C ASN A 52 -11.58 11.14 -9.66
N THR A 53 -11.80 9.95 -9.10
CA THR A 53 -10.94 9.41 -8.04
C THR A 53 -9.77 8.66 -8.65
N ARG A 54 -8.55 9.17 -8.45
CA ARG A 54 -7.31 8.46 -8.79
C ARG A 54 -6.81 7.65 -7.60
N THR A 55 -6.17 6.52 -7.88
CA THR A 55 -5.70 5.59 -6.85
C THR A 55 -4.27 5.16 -7.13
N LEU A 56 -3.44 5.14 -6.08
CA LEU A 56 -2.16 4.47 -6.07
C LEU A 56 -2.21 3.31 -5.09
N VAL A 57 -1.81 2.11 -5.54
CA VAL A 57 -1.62 0.94 -4.67
C VAL A 57 -0.14 0.56 -4.70
N ALA A 58 0.61 1.00 -3.70
CA ALA A 58 2.02 0.63 -3.53
C ALA A 58 2.17 -0.45 -2.47
N TYR A 59 2.85 -1.54 -2.79
CA TYR A 59 3.03 -2.67 -1.88
C TYR A 59 4.38 -3.36 -2.06
N SER A 60 4.79 -4.08 -1.01
CA SER A 60 6.10 -4.71 -0.91
C SER A 60 6.03 -6.22 -1.17
N GLY A 61 7.08 -6.77 -1.79
CA GLY A 61 7.18 -8.19 -2.12
C GLY A 61 7.69 -9.07 -0.97
N LYS A 62 8.47 -8.53 -0.03
CA LYS A 62 9.00 -9.22 1.16
C LYS A 62 8.35 -8.74 2.45
N ASP A 63 7.10 -8.30 2.37
CA ASP A 63 6.31 -7.96 3.55
C ASP A 63 6.01 -9.24 4.36
N PHE A 64 6.43 -9.26 5.62
CA PHE A 64 6.24 -10.39 6.52
C PHE A 64 4.88 -10.37 7.25
N LEU A 65 4.10 -9.29 7.10
CA LEU A 65 2.79 -9.09 7.73
C LEU A 65 1.65 -9.21 6.72
N ILE A 66 1.85 -8.80 5.47
CA ILE A 66 0.85 -8.86 4.40
C ILE A 66 1.40 -9.69 3.24
N GLU A 67 0.76 -10.81 2.95
CA GLU A 67 1.17 -11.66 1.83
C GLU A 67 1.01 -10.90 0.49
N THR A 68 2.04 -10.94 -0.35
CA THR A 68 2.08 -10.24 -1.64
C THR A 68 0.89 -10.58 -2.54
N ILE A 69 0.33 -11.79 -2.42
CA ILE A 69 -0.85 -12.20 -3.18
C ILE A 69 -2.10 -11.40 -2.79
N ILE A 70 -2.27 -11.07 -1.51
CA ILE A 70 -3.40 -10.27 -1.01
C ILE A 70 -3.28 -8.83 -1.53
N SER A 71 -2.07 -8.26 -1.49
CA SER A 71 -1.81 -6.93 -2.06
C SER A 71 -2.04 -6.89 -3.57
N ARG A 72 -1.68 -7.98 -4.28
CA ARG A 72 -1.97 -8.13 -5.71
C ARG A 72 -3.47 -8.23 -5.96
N GLU A 73 -4.20 -8.99 -5.17
CA GLU A 73 -5.66 -9.12 -5.27
C GLU A 73 -6.33 -7.75 -5.07
N LEU A 74 -5.92 -7.01 -4.03
CA LEU A 74 -6.32 -5.62 -3.81
C LEU A 74 -6.05 -4.76 -5.05
N ALA A 75 -4.84 -4.76 -5.59
CA ALA A 75 -4.50 -3.99 -6.77
C ALA A 75 -5.37 -4.35 -8.00
N THR A 76 -5.66 -5.63 -8.20
CA THR A 76 -6.49 -6.11 -9.33
C THR A 76 -7.98 -5.83 -9.17
N SER A 77 -8.44 -5.49 -7.96
CA SER A 77 -9.84 -5.13 -7.73
C SER A 77 -10.20 -3.72 -8.24
N PHE A 78 -9.20 -2.88 -8.53
CA PHE A 78 -9.43 -1.58 -9.15
C PHE A 78 -9.56 -1.69 -10.67
N THR A 79 -10.63 -1.13 -11.23
CA THR A 79 -10.88 -1.10 -12.68
C THR A 79 -9.77 -0.34 -13.41
N ASP A 80 -9.34 -0.87 -14.56
CA ASP A 80 -8.30 -0.31 -15.42
C ASP A 80 -6.94 -0.08 -14.74
N ASN A 81 -6.66 -0.79 -13.64
CA ASN A 81 -5.37 -0.73 -12.95
C ASN A 81 -4.19 -1.02 -13.90
N LYS A 82 -3.16 -0.17 -13.84
CA LYS A 82 -1.87 -0.37 -14.51
C LYS A 82 -0.83 -0.79 -13.49
N GLY A 83 -0.38 -2.04 -13.59
CA GLY A 83 0.62 -2.64 -12.71
C GLY A 83 2.05 -2.36 -13.17
N LEU A 84 2.87 -1.86 -12.24
CA LEU A 84 4.32 -1.71 -12.35
C LEU A 84 5.04 -2.67 -11.39
N ILE A 85 6.31 -2.96 -11.68
CA ILE A 85 7.17 -3.79 -10.83
C ILE A 85 8.54 -3.12 -10.71
N CYS A 86 8.93 -2.81 -9.49
CA CYS A 86 10.30 -2.41 -9.14
C CYS A 86 11.02 -3.64 -8.59
N LYS A 87 11.92 -4.22 -9.40
CA LYS A 87 12.62 -5.47 -9.08
C LYS A 87 13.81 -5.28 -8.14
N ASP A 88 14.44 -4.12 -8.20
CA ASP A 88 15.67 -3.86 -7.45
C ASP A 88 15.46 -2.77 -6.39
N ASN A 89 16.33 -2.75 -5.39
CA ASN A 89 16.31 -1.78 -4.29
C ASN A 89 17.33 -0.65 -4.44
N ASP A 90 17.72 -0.37 -5.68
CA ASP A 90 18.59 0.74 -6.02
C ASP A 90 17.83 2.00 -6.47
N ASP A 91 18.56 3.12 -6.50
CA ASP A 91 18.05 4.43 -6.90
C ASP A 91 17.61 4.48 -8.37
N THR A 92 18.26 3.74 -9.26
CA THR A 92 17.96 3.77 -10.71
C THR A 92 16.59 3.14 -10.97
N SER A 93 16.30 2.04 -10.29
CA SER A 93 15.04 1.34 -10.36
C SER A 93 13.91 2.15 -9.72
N GLU A 94 14.18 2.84 -8.60
CA GLU A 94 13.21 3.77 -8.01
C GLU A 94 12.92 4.96 -8.94
N GLU A 95 13.94 5.56 -9.55
CA GLU A 95 13.80 6.68 -10.49
C GLU A 95 12.97 6.29 -11.73
N LYS A 96 13.22 5.09 -12.26
CA LYS A 96 12.42 4.53 -13.35
C LYS A 96 10.97 4.33 -12.92
N ALA A 97 10.73 3.76 -11.74
CA ALA A 97 9.39 3.56 -11.19
C ALA A 97 8.63 4.90 -11.00
N MET A 98 9.31 5.94 -10.51
CA MET A 98 8.77 7.30 -10.41
C MET A 98 8.36 7.82 -11.79
N GLN A 99 9.25 7.75 -12.77
CA GLN A 99 8.94 8.23 -14.13
C GLN A 99 7.75 7.49 -14.76
N GLU A 100 7.74 6.15 -14.69
CA GLU A 100 6.63 5.35 -15.23
C GLU A 100 5.30 5.68 -14.53
N THR A 101 5.33 5.91 -13.21
CA THR A 101 4.14 6.31 -12.44
C THR A 101 3.63 7.68 -12.88
N ARG A 102 4.52 8.66 -13.07
CA ARG A 102 4.17 10.01 -13.59
C ARG A 102 3.58 9.93 -14.99
N ASP A 103 4.17 9.13 -15.88
CA ASP A 103 3.71 8.97 -17.25
C ASP A 103 2.31 8.33 -17.30
N LEU A 104 2.04 7.36 -16.43
CA LEU A 104 0.72 6.76 -16.31
C LEU A 104 -0.33 7.76 -15.83
N PHE A 105 -0.07 8.52 -14.76
CA PHE A 105 -1.04 9.51 -14.27
C PHE A 105 -1.24 10.67 -15.25
N SER A 106 -0.18 11.15 -15.91
CA SER A 106 -0.27 12.24 -16.90
C SER A 106 -1.02 11.81 -18.17
N SER A 107 -0.89 10.54 -18.59
CA SER A 107 -1.71 9.96 -19.67
C SER A 107 -3.17 9.71 -19.29
N GLY A 108 -3.56 10.02 -18.05
CA GLY A 108 -4.93 9.95 -17.57
C GLY A 108 -5.32 8.61 -16.94
N THR A 109 -4.35 7.71 -16.70
CA THR A 109 -4.58 6.47 -15.95
C THR A 109 -5.17 6.79 -14.59
N LYS A 110 -6.27 6.11 -14.25
CA LYS A 110 -6.99 6.33 -13.00
C LYS A 110 -6.32 5.61 -11.82
N THR A 111 -5.92 4.36 -12.03
CA THR A 111 -5.34 3.51 -10.99
C THR A 111 -3.99 2.98 -11.44
N VAL A 112 -2.98 3.23 -10.64
CA VAL A 112 -1.64 2.65 -10.80
C VAL A 112 -1.35 1.81 -9.57
N SER A 113 -0.82 0.62 -9.78
CA SER A 113 -0.29 -0.20 -8.70
C SER A 113 1.18 -0.51 -8.94
N ILE A 114 1.97 -0.57 -7.89
CA ILE A 114 3.38 -0.94 -7.98
C ILE A 114 3.75 -1.97 -6.92
N ASN A 115 4.48 -3.00 -7.37
CA ASN A 115 5.11 -3.99 -6.50
C ASN A 115 6.61 -3.68 -6.36
N PHE A 116 7.07 -3.45 -5.14
CA PHE A 116 8.50 -3.37 -4.82
C PHE A 116 8.98 -4.74 -4.32
N GLU A 117 9.51 -5.57 -5.22
CA GLU A 117 9.73 -7.00 -4.96
C GLU A 117 10.74 -7.26 -3.83
N GLU A 118 11.72 -6.38 -3.67
CA GLU A 118 12.82 -6.56 -2.72
C GLU A 118 12.60 -5.85 -1.37
N ASP A 119 11.51 -5.10 -1.24
CA ASP A 119 11.25 -4.27 -0.06
C ASP A 119 10.46 -5.02 1.02
N GLY A 120 10.65 -4.58 2.27
CA GLY A 120 9.92 -5.06 3.42
C GLY A 120 8.66 -4.24 3.73
N HIS A 121 8.04 -4.51 4.88
CA HIS A 121 6.75 -3.93 5.29
C HIS A 121 6.72 -2.39 5.33
N PHE A 122 7.83 -1.74 5.69
CA PHE A 122 7.87 -0.29 5.92
C PHE A 122 8.19 0.51 4.65
N LEU A 123 7.38 0.33 3.60
CA LEU A 123 7.58 0.99 2.30
C LEU A 123 7.63 2.53 2.42
N GLN A 124 6.86 3.10 3.35
CA GLN A 124 6.88 4.55 3.65
C GLN A 124 8.22 5.06 4.19
N ARG A 125 9.04 4.20 4.77
CA ARG A 125 10.40 4.52 5.21
C ARG A 125 11.39 4.26 4.07
N ASP A 126 11.25 3.11 3.40
CA ASP A 126 12.25 2.61 2.46
C ASP A 126 12.12 3.25 1.06
N ARG A 127 10.93 3.71 0.68
CA ARG A 127 10.60 4.36 -0.60
C ARG A 127 9.89 5.70 -0.42
N ALA A 128 10.31 6.45 0.58
CA ALA A 128 9.71 7.76 0.90
C ALA A 128 9.76 8.73 -0.29
N ARG A 129 10.83 8.69 -1.08
CA ARG A 129 11.00 9.52 -2.28
C ARG A 129 9.97 9.16 -3.35
N TYR A 130 9.86 7.88 -3.71
CA TYR A 130 8.82 7.41 -4.62
C TYR A 130 7.41 7.80 -4.17
N ILE A 131 7.09 7.61 -2.88
CA ILE A 131 5.74 7.91 -2.37
C ILE A 131 5.42 9.41 -2.49
N ALA A 132 6.38 10.28 -2.16
CA ALA A 132 6.19 11.72 -2.30
C ALA A 132 5.95 12.12 -3.77
N ASP A 133 6.76 11.58 -4.69
CA ASP A 133 6.62 11.84 -6.12
C ASP A 133 5.28 11.32 -6.69
N ALA A 134 4.90 10.10 -6.32
CA ALA A 134 3.64 9.51 -6.78
C ALA A 134 2.41 10.27 -6.25
N ILE A 135 2.47 10.82 -5.03
CA ILE A 135 1.43 11.73 -4.50
C ILE A 135 1.36 13.02 -5.32
N GLU A 136 2.51 13.61 -5.67
CA GLU A 136 2.53 14.80 -6.52
C GLU A 136 1.89 14.49 -7.90
N ALA A 137 2.29 13.38 -8.53
CA ALA A 137 1.73 12.93 -9.81
C ALA A 137 0.21 12.68 -9.75
N LEU A 138 -0.26 12.08 -8.65
CA LEU A 138 -1.69 11.87 -8.40
C LEU A 138 -2.48 13.18 -8.39
N LEU A 139 -1.94 14.21 -7.72
CA LEU A 139 -2.59 15.50 -7.48
C LEU A 139 -2.49 16.48 -8.66
N GLN A 140 -1.54 16.27 -9.58
CA GLN A 140 -1.42 17.10 -10.77
C GLN A 140 -2.63 16.91 -11.71
N ASN A 141 -3.27 18.03 -12.08
CA ASN A 141 -4.38 18.02 -13.04
C ASN A 141 -3.91 17.50 -14.41
N ARG A 142 -4.83 16.86 -15.16
CA ARG A 142 -4.60 16.55 -16.57
C ARG A 142 -4.31 17.88 -17.31
N THR A 143 -3.10 18.05 -17.84
CA THR A 143 -2.81 19.11 -18.83
C THR A 143 -3.48 18.82 -20.15
#